data_AF-C0XIB3-F1
#
_entry.id   AF-C0XIB3-F1
#
_cell.length_a   1.000
_cell.length_b   1.000
_cell.length_c   1.000
_cell.angle_alpha   90.00
_cell.angle_beta   90.00
_cell.angle_gamma   90.00
#
_symmetry.space_group_name_H-M   'P 1'
#
loop_
_entity.id
_entity.type
_entity.pdbx_description
1 polymer ?
#
loop_
_entity_poly.entity_id
_entity_poly.type
_entity_poly.pdbx_seq_one_letter_code
_entity_poly.pdbx_strand_id
1 'polypeptide(L)' 'MTQVSKPQPWYLICRSGARSKRAVTFLSKAGYDVINVKGGMNAWNGPIKR' A
#
# COMPACT_ATOMS: atom_id res chain seq x y z
N MET A 1 -23.45 -19.01 7.06
CA MET A 1 -23.04 -17.60 6.86
C MET A 1 -21.71 -17.59 6.13
N THR A 2 -21.74 -17.56 4.81
CA THR A 2 -20.55 -17.56 3.95
C THR A 2 -19.89 -16.19 4.02
N GLN A 3 -18.73 -16.10 4.66
CA GLN A 3 -17.88 -14.90 4.63
C GLN A 3 -17.44 -14.68 3.17
N VAL A 4 -18.02 -13.68 2.51
CA VAL A 4 -17.55 -13.22 1.20
C VAL A 4 -16.27 -12.42 1.45
N SER A 5 -15.11 -13.01 1.16
CA SER A 5 -13.84 -12.30 1.21
C SER A 5 -13.86 -11.20 0.16
N LYS A 6 -14.00 -9.94 0.59
CA LYS A 6 -13.90 -8.80 -0.32
C LYS A 6 -12.49 -8.77 -0.91
N PRO A 7 -12.33 -8.53 -2.23
CA PRO A 7 -11.02 -8.27 -2.80
C PRO A 7 -10.36 -7.14 -2.01
N GLN A 8 -9.19 -7.42 -1.43
CA GLN A 8 -8.47 -6.45 -0.61
C GLN A 8 -7.53 -5.66 -1.51
N PRO A 9 -7.52 -4.32 -1.41
CA PRO A 9 -6.56 -3.50 -2.13
C PRO A 9 -5.13 -3.82 -1.67
N TRP A 10 -4.18 -3.67 -2.58
CA TRP A 10 -2.77 -3.87 -2.30
C TRP A 10 -2.15 -2.57 -1.78
N TYR A 11 -1.65 -2.60 -0.55
CA TYR A 11 -1.01 -1.45 0.08
C TYR A 11 0.49 -1.42 -0.27
N LEU A 12 0.92 -0.37 -0.95
CA LEU A 12 2.32 -0.16 -1.30
C LEU A 12 2.97 0.85 -0.34
N ILE A 13 4.11 0.43 0.23
CA ILE A 13 4.88 1.21 1.21
C ILE A 13 6.33 1.31 0.73
N CYS A 14 6.93 2.49 0.88
CA CYS A 14 8.37 2.68 0.77
C CYS A 14 8.87 3.53 1.95
N ARG A 15 10.13 3.98 1.95
CA ARG A 15 10.68 4.80 3.05
C ARG A 15 9.86 6.07 3.36
N SER A 16 9.59 6.93 2.36
CA SER A 16 8.93 8.24 2.55
C SER A 16 7.56 8.38 1.86
N GLY A 17 7.13 7.39 1.08
CA GLY A 17 5.91 7.43 0.26
C GLY A 17 6.10 7.89 -1.20
N ALA A 18 7.24 8.48 -1.57
CA ALA A 18 7.44 9.01 -2.94
C ALA A 18 7.60 7.92 -4.02
N ARG A 19 8.30 6.83 -3.71
CA ARG A 19 8.53 5.71 -4.66
C ARG A 19 7.28 4.87 -4.84
N SER A 20 6.61 4.55 -3.74
CA SER A 20 5.34 3.82 -3.73
C SER A 20 4.25 4.60 -4.47
N LYS A 21 4.22 5.93 -4.41
CA LYS A 21 3.28 6.75 -5.22
C LYS A 21 3.44 6.52 -6.73
N ARG A 22 4.67 6.42 -7.24
CA ARG A 22 4.93 6.13 -8.67
C ARG A 22 4.45 4.72 -9.04
N ALA A 23 4.77 3.74 -8.20
CA ALA A 23 4.33 2.35 -8.41
C ALA A 23 2.80 2.21 -8.37
N VAL A 24 2.13 2.86 -7.42
CA VAL A 24 0.66 2.89 -7.35
C VAL A 24 0.07 3.51 -8.60
N THR A 25 0.64 4.61 -9.11
CA THR A 25 0.17 5.23 -10.36
C THR A 25 0.29 4.27 -11.55
N PHE A 26 1.39 3.52 -11.63
CA PHE A 26 1.60 2.52 -12.68
C PHE A 26 0.62 1.35 -12.57
N LEU A 27 0.47 0.77 -11.38
CA LEU A 27 -0.39 -0.39 -11.13
C LEU A 27 -1.88 -0.04 -11.23
N SER A 28 -2.29 1.16 -10.80
CA SER A 28 -3.67 1.64 -10.95
C SER A 28 -4.06 1.74 -12.43
N LYS A 29 -3.13 2.19 -13.29
CA LYS A 29 -3.35 2.24 -14.75
C LYS A 29 -3.47 0.85 -15.38
N ALA A 30 -2.85 -0.15 -14.78
CA ALA A 30 -2.97 -1.55 -15.20
C ALA A 30 -4.23 -2.24 -14.64
N GLY A 31 -5.11 -1.52 -13.92
CA GLY A 31 -6.38 -2.04 -13.41
C GLY A 31 -6.29 -2.74 -12.05
N TYR A 32 -5.15 -2.62 -11.35
CA TYR A 32 -5.02 -3.15 -9.99
C TYR A 32 -5.59 -2.18 -8.96
N ASP A 33 -6.25 -2.74 -7.95
CA ASP A 33 -6.68 -1.98 -6.78
C ASP A 33 -5.50 -1.84 -5.80
N VAL A 34 -4.85 -0.68 -5.83
CA VAL A 34 -3.61 -0.40 -5.09
C VAL A 34 -3.70 0.93 -4.33
N ILE A 35 -3.16 0.95 -3.11
CA ILE A 35 -3.20 2.12 -2.21
C ILE A 35 -1.77 2.51 -1.80
N ASN A 36 -1.43 3.79 -1.94
CA ASN A 36 -0.16 4.32 -1.46
C ASN A 36 -0.25 4.73 0.02
N VAL A 37 0.64 4.21 0.86
CA VAL A 37 0.72 4.64 2.26
C VAL A 37 1.46 5.97 2.37
N LYS A 38 0.76 7.00 2.85
CA LYS A 38 1.31 8.35 3.05
C LYS A 38 2.40 8.33 4.12
N GLY A 39 3.50 9.04 3.88
CA GLY A 39 4.65 9.10 4.78
C GLY A 39 5.54 7.85 4.77
N GLY A 40 5.06 6.73 4.19
CA GLY A 40 5.82 5.50 4.11
C GLY A 40 6.22 4.96 5.48
N MET A 41 7.34 4.24 5.54
CA MET A 41 7.91 3.73 6.79
C MET A 41 8.35 4.85 7.75
N ASN A 42 8.66 6.05 7.27
CA ASN A 42 8.99 7.17 8.16
C ASN A 42 7.81 7.62 9.03
N ALA A 43 6.58 7.33 8.62
CA ALA A 43 5.37 7.62 9.41
C ALA A 43 4.98 6.47 10.36
N TRP A 44 5.73 5.35 10.31
CA TRP A 44 5.47 4.21 11.19
C TRP A 44 6.07 4.45 12.58
N ASN A 45 5.20 4.47 13.59
CA ASN A 45 5.58 4.64 15.00
C ASN A 45 5.49 3.33 15.81
N GLY A 46 5.16 2.22 15.15
CA GLY A 46 5.02 0.92 15.80
C GLY A 46 6.37 0.21 15.98
N PRO A 47 6.38 -0.93 16.67
CA PRO A 47 7.58 -1.75 16.81
C PRO A 47 8.05 -2.22 15.43
N ILE A 48 9.35 -2.12 15.20
CA ILE A 48 10.03 -2.71 14.04
C ILE A 48 10.86 -3.87 14.59
N LYS A 49 10.52 -5.10 14.21
CA LYS A 49 11.39 -6.25 14.45
C LYS A 49 12.41 -6.33 13.32
N ARG A 50 13.68 -6.47 13.71
CA ARG A 50 14.79 -6.66 12.80
C ARG A 50 15.02 -8.14 12.52
#